data_AF-A0A966THP9-F1
#
_entry.id   AF-A0A966THP9-F1
#
_cell.length_a   1.000
_cell.length_b   1.000
_cell.length_c   1.000
_cell.angle_alpha   90.00
_cell.angle_beta   90.00
_cell.angle_gamma   90.00
#
_symmetry.space_group_name_H-M   'P 1'
#
loop_
_entity.id
_entity.type
_entity.pdbx_description
1 polymer ?
#
loop_
_entity_poly.entity_id
_entity_poly.type
_entity_poly.pdbx_seq_one_letter_code
_entity_poly.pdbx_strand_id
1 'polypeptide(L)' 'MTDLLIGHWSHVYYSKEAEKNRVEKSIPGYSQLYDVQSFPTLYLLDKDKRIIAKKLSYEQMDEIIQLKKKGQ' A
#
# COMPACT_ATOMS: atom_id res chain seq x y z
N MET A 1 1.36 -7.88 27.74
CA MET A 1 0.28 -7.99 26.74
C MET A 1 0.27 -6.66 26.01
N THR A 2 1.13 -6.51 25.01
CA THR A 2 1.32 -5.22 24.31
C THR A 2 0.35 -5.20 23.14
N ASP A 3 -0.67 -4.36 23.25
CA ASP A 3 -1.60 -4.06 22.18
C ASP A 3 -0.83 -3.60 20.95
N LEU A 4 -0.83 -4.43 19.91
CA LEU A 4 -0.46 -4.00 18.56
C LEU A 4 -1.48 -2.94 18.16
N LEU A 5 -1.11 -1.66 18.28
CA LEU A 5 -1.87 -0.54 17.76
C LEU A 5 -1.97 -0.70 16.24
N ILE A 6 -2.95 -1.47 15.77
CA ILE A 6 -3.41 -1.43 14.39
C ILE A 6 -4.00 -0.03 14.23
N GLY A 7 -3.15 0.88 13.77
CA GLY A 7 -3.37 2.31 13.80
C GLY A 7 -4.72 2.71 13.22
N HIS A 8 -5.28 3.79 13.75
CA HIS A 8 -6.54 4.39 13.32
C HIS A 8 -6.72 4.31 11.80
N TRP A 9 -7.93 3.94 11.37
CA TRP A 9 -8.32 3.99 9.97
C TRP A 9 -8.04 5.39 9.40
N SER A 10 -7.08 5.47 8.48
CA SER A 10 -6.78 6.72 7.79
C SER A 10 -7.81 6.92 6.69
N HIS A 11 -8.58 8.00 6.76
CA HIS A 11 -9.48 8.38 5.68
C HIS A 11 -8.67 8.78 4.44
N VAL A 12 -8.74 7.99 3.38
CA VAL A 12 -7.98 8.20 2.13
C VAL A 12 -8.78 8.87 1.01
N TYR A 13 -10.05 9.18 1.25
CA TYR A 13 -10.92 9.83 0.27
C TYR A 13 -10.65 11.33 0.21
N TYR A 14 -10.69 11.87 -1.01
CA TYR A 14 -10.61 13.30 -1.30
C TYR A 14 -11.92 13.76 -1.95
N SER A 15 -12.44 14.91 -1.54
CA SER A 15 -13.50 15.57 -2.31
C SER A 15 -12.98 15.97 -3.70
N LYS A 16 -13.88 16.18 -4.67
CA LYS A 16 -13.51 16.65 -6.01
C LYS A 16 -12.70 17.95 -5.98
N GLU A 17 -13.01 18.84 -5.03
CA GLU A 17 -12.29 20.11 -4.85
C GLU A 17 -10.88 19.88 -4.28
N ALA A 18 -10.73 19.01 -3.29
CA ALA A 18 -9.43 18.66 -2.72
C ALA A 18 -8.53 17.96 -3.76
N GLU A 19 -9.11 17.09 -4.59
CA GLU A 19 -8.44 16.47 -5.74
C GLU A 19 -7.93 17.53 -6.72
N LYS A 20 -8.80 18.45 -7.15
CA LYS A 20 -8.45 19.53 -8.08
C LYS A 20 -7.31 20.39 -7.53
N ASN A 21 -7.41 20.82 -6.27
CA ASN A 21 -6.38 21.62 -5.61
C ASN A 21 -5.02 20.88 -5.53
N ARG A 22 -5.03 19.56 -5.33
CA ARG A 22 -3.81 18.74 -5.31
C ARG A 22 -3.16 18.68 -6.69
N VAL A 23 -3.97 18.43 -7.73
CA VAL A 23 -3.51 18.36 -9.12
C VAL A 23 -2.96 19.71 -9.60
N GLU A 24 -3.63 20.81 -9.29
CA GLU A 24 -3.17 22.17 -9.63
C GLU A 24 -1.82 22.51 -8.98
N LYS A 25 -1.58 22.00 -7.77
CA LYS A 25 -0.29 22.11 -7.08
C LYS A 25 0.75 21.09 -7.55
N SER A 26 0.44 20.29 -8.57
CA SER A 26 1.30 19.23 -9.11
C SER A 26 1.77 18.23 -8.04
N ILE A 27 0.95 17.99 -7.02
CA ILE A 27 1.25 17.03 -5.96
C ILE A 27 0.81 15.63 -6.46
N PRO A 28 1.72 14.66 -6.56
CA PRO A 28 1.39 13.34 -7.08
C PRO A 28 0.43 12.59 -6.16
N GLY A 29 -0.57 11.94 -6.77
CA GLY A 29 -1.49 11.05 -6.06
C GLY A 29 -0.87 9.67 -5.77
N TYR A 30 -1.55 8.85 -4.96
CA TYR A 30 -1.07 7.52 -4.61
C TYR A 30 -0.80 6.63 -5.83
N SER A 31 -1.67 6.64 -6.85
CA SER A 31 -1.45 5.85 -8.07
C SER A 31 -0.15 6.22 -8.79
N GLN A 32 0.25 7.49 -8.76
CA GLN A 32 1.52 7.95 -9.34
C GLN A 32 2.71 7.58 -8.44
N LEU A 33 2.60 7.83 -7.13
CA LEU A 33 3.65 7.51 -6.16
C LEU A 33 4.00 6.03 -6.12
N TYR A 34 3.02 5.15 -6.37
CA TYR A 34 3.20 3.70 -6.30
C TYR A 34 3.26 3.01 -7.67
N ASP A 35 3.19 3.74 -8.80
CA ASP A 35 3.13 3.17 -10.16
C ASP A 35 2.01 2.14 -10.31
N VAL A 36 0.78 2.55 -9.95
CA VAL A 36 -0.42 1.73 -10.06
C VAL A 36 -0.97 1.84 -11.48
N GLN A 37 -1.00 0.71 -12.19
CA GLN A 37 -1.43 0.62 -13.59
C GLN A 37 -2.80 -0.06 -13.74
N SER A 38 -3.21 -0.85 -12.76
CA SER A 38 -4.48 -1.58 -12.74
C SER A 38 -5.05 -1.63 -11.32
N PHE A 39 -6.35 -1.85 -11.21
CA PHE A 39 -7.02 -2.00 -9.92
C PHE A 39 -7.73 -3.37 -9.86
N PRO A 40 -7.58 -4.12 -8.75
CA PRO A 40 -6.70 -3.85 -7.60
C PRO A 40 -5.21 -4.11 -7.90
N THR A 41 -4.30 -3.38 -7.23
CA THR A 41 -2.86 -3.69 -7.19
C THR A 41 -2.45 -3.93 -5.74
N LEU A 42 -1.75 -5.04 -5.47
CA LEU A 42 -1.30 -5.42 -4.13
C LEU A 42 0.21 -5.20 -3.97
N TYR A 43 0.59 -4.69 -2.79
CA TYR A 43 1.98 -4.49 -2.37
C TYR A 43 2.20 -5.20 -1.03
N LEU A 44 3.30 -5.93 -0.90
CA LEU A 44 3.70 -6.56 0.36
C LEU A 44 4.81 -5.73 1.00
N LEU A 45 4.65 -5.40 2.28
CA LEU A 45 5.58 -4.56 3.05
C LEU A 45 6.18 -5.35 4.21
N ASP A 46 7.40 -4.99 4.60
CA ASP A 46 8.02 -5.45 5.85
C ASP A 46 7.58 -4.60 7.06
N LYS A 47 8.06 -4.97 8.26
CA LYS A 47 7.78 -4.26 9.53
C LYS A 47 8.23 -2.80 9.54
N ASP A 48 9.20 -2.43 8.70
CA ASP A 48 9.74 -1.08 8.60
C ASP A 48 9.06 -0.31 7.45
N LYS A 49 7.94 -0.83 6.93
CA LYS A 49 7.14 -0.28 5.81
C LYS A 49 7.91 -0.22 4.48
N ARG A 50 8.95 -1.03 4.31
CA ARG A 50 9.63 -1.18 3.02
C ARG A 50 8.87 -2.15 2.15
N ILE A 51 8.72 -1.81 0.87
CA ILE A 51 8.07 -2.67 -0.10
C ILE A 51 9.01 -3.85 -0.44
N ILE A 52 8.57 -5.07 -0.13
CA ILE A 52 9.34 -6.30 -0.41
C ILE A 52 8.84 -7.06 -1.62
N ALA A 53 7.60 -6.81 -2.06
CA ALA A 53 7.05 -7.29 -3.32
C ALA A 53 5.94 -6.36 -3.83
N LYS A 54 5.76 -6.30 -5.16
CA LYS A 54 4.83 -5.40 -5.86
C LYS A 54 3.98 -6.18 -6.86
N LYS A 55 2.77 -5.69 -7.13
CA LYS A 55 1.90 -6.16 -8.23
C LYS A 55 1.64 -7.68 -8.16
N LEU A 56 1.45 -8.20 -6.94
CA LEU A 56 1.17 -9.60 -6.71
C LEU A 56 -0.31 -9.91 -6.89
N SER A 57 -0.62 -11.14 -7.34
CA SER A 57 -1.93 -11.72 -7.10
C SER A 57 -2.10 -12.04 -5.60
N TYR A 58 -3.35 -12.26 -5.19
CA TYR A 58 -3.64 -12.63 -3.81
C TYR A 58 -2.97 -13.97 -3.41
N GLU A 59 -2.95 -14.94 -4.32
CA GLU A 59 -2.37 -16.26 -4.12
C GLU A 59 -0.84 -16.19 -3.96
N GLN A 60 -0.17 -15.42 -4.82
CA GLN A 60 1.28 -15.20 -4.74
C GLN A 60 1.70 -14.53 -3.42
N MET A 61 0.80 -13.76 -2.83
CA MET A 61 1.02 -13.09 -1.55
C MET A 61 1.23 -14.10 -0.41
N ASP A 62 0.39 -15.14 -0.33
CA ASP A 62 0.55 -16.18 0.69
C ASP A 62 1.85 -16.95 0.49
N GLU A 63 2.16 -17.36 -0.75
CA GLU A 63 3.40 -18.07 -1.08
C GLU A 63 4.65 -17.31 -0.60
N ILE A 64 4.73 -16.02 -0.90
CA ILE A 64 5.87 -15.17 -0.50
C ILE A 64 5.96 -15.05 1.02
N ILE A 65 4.83 -14.93 1.71
CA ILE A 65 4.79 -14.88 3.19
C ILE A 65 5.29 -16.21 3.76
N GLN A 66 4.85 -17.34 3.23
CA GLN A 66 5.29 -18.67 3.69
C GLN A 66 6.78 -18.88 3.44
N LEU A 67 7.30 -18.47 2.27
CA LEU A 67 8.73 -18.55 1.95
C LEU A 67 9.57 -17.73 2.93
N LYS A 68 9.13 -16.50 3.26
CA LYS A 68 9.82 -15.64 4.24
C LYS A 68 9.79 -16.21 5.66
N LYS A 69 8.69 -16.86 6.07
CA LYS A 69 8.57 -17.52 7.37
C LYS A 69 9.45 -18.75 7.51
N LYS A 70 9.62 -19.53 6.44
CA LYS A 70 10.45 -20.76 6.44
C LYS A 70 11.94 -20.50 6.36
N GLY A 71 12.35 -19.36 5.81
CA GLY A 71 13.75 -18.93 5.73
C GLY A 71 14.25 -18.14 6.94
N GLN A 72 13.45 -18.04 8.00
CA GLN A 72 13.81 -17.47 9.31
C GLN A 72 13.95 -18.56 10.36
#